data_AF-A0A2S2NVL1-F1
#
_entry.id   AF-A0A2S2NVL1-F1
#
_cell.length_a   1.000
_cell.length_b   1.000
_cell.length_c   1.000
_cell.angle_alpha   90.00
_cell.angle_beta   90.00
_cell.angle_gamma   90.00
#
_symmetry.space_group_name_H-M   'P 1'
#
loop_
_entity.id
_entity.type
_entity.pdbx_description
1 polymer ?
#
loop_
_entity_poly.entity_id
_entity_poly.type
_entity_poly.pdbx_seq_one_letter_code
_entity_poly.pdbx_strand_id
1 'polypeptide(L)'
;MSNTNKETLRKVIHKNPPGKAVGIRKKEILINIYNNKIKYEPNLKFSTLTKELSQETGIGIQTVRKTIRKYWDGQAITAKKRPIRLTLIEKINNFEKCAIRQKIHSFWFRHEIPTSKNILLATNADPNLPSIQFSSLKTLLKDLNFEYTRWNRNNCALTERKDIVLWRRKYLEDIRRYREEGRTIYYLEETWVNIGEYSHKELCVDIEKSGKSKRLIAVHIGSAKGFVEGGLLCFEPKNNMASYHDNINGDIYYDWFRGILPLLEKNSVIIMDNASHYSVANHVPTMSWKKNSILKWFENKGIVFDRPMVKVQLIEKVKEIRHTVDIYKKSVQEAINYNKAILRLPPHHSELNPIQSAWSVVNNHMKTNNSTSSNLDDIRQLINDGVRLVTPDMMANFVDHSVKEENKLWDLDFIVDDLLEEVVTESNTAVTVNLVTSNY
;
A
#
# COMPACT_ATOMS: atom_id res chain seq x y z
N MET A 1 34.74 -59.60 36.63
CA MET A 1 34.90 -59.18 35.22
C MET A 1 33.52 -58.89 34.65
N SER A 2 33.12 -57.63 34.59
CA SER A 2 31.85 -57.20 34.00
C SER A 2 32.14 -56.03 33.06
N ASN A 3 32.14 -56.33 31.77
CA ASN A 3 32.41 -55.41 30.69
C ASN A 3 31.14 -54.59 30.43
N THR A 4 31.13 -53.31 30.82
CA THR A 4 30.05 -52.38 30.47
C THR A 4 30.51 -51.47 29.34
N ASN A 5 30.11 -51.83 28.11
CA ASN A 5 30.14 -50.95 26.96
C ASN A 5 29.30 -49.69 27.24
N LYS A 6 29.95 -48.57 27.54
CA LYS A 6 29.35 -47.24 27.36
C LYS A 6 29.53 -46.83 25.92
N GLU A 7 28.56 -47.21 25.09
CA GLU A 7 28.40 -46.70 23.74
C GLU A 7 28.07 -45.19 23.83
N THR A 8 29.05 -44.34 23.53
CA THR A 8 28.86 -42.89 23.46
C THR A 8 27.90 -42.56 22.31
N LEU A 9 26.66 -42.20 22.64
CA LEU A 9 25.67 -41.60 21.73
C LEU A 9 26.32 -40.46 20.93
N ARG A 10 26.70 -40.72 19.67
CA ARG A 10 27.19 -39.70 18.74
C ARG A 10 26.03 -38.75 18.42
N LYS A 11 26.07 -37.54 19.00
CA LYS A 11 25.15 -36.45 18.69
C LYS A 11 25.21 -36.17 17.18
N VAL A 12 24.13 -36.40 16.45
CA VAL A 12 24.07 -36.11 15.01
C VAL A 12 24.08 -34.59 14.82
N ILE A 13 25.18 -34.05 14.29
CA ILE A 13 25.34 -32.61 14.05
C ILE A 13 24.84 -32.28 12.64
N HIS A 14 23.67 -31.65 12.55
CA HIS A 14 23.12 -31.20 11.28
C HIS A 14 23.87 -29.96 10.75
N LYS A 15 24.67 -30.15 9.70
CA LYS A 15 25.37 -29.07 9.00
C LYS A 15 24.38 -28.07 8.40
N ASN A 16 24.72 -26.78 8.50
CA ASN A 16 23.89 -25.74 7.89
C ASN A 16 23.98 -25.83 6.35
N PRO A 17 22.86 -25.84 5.60
CA PRO A 17 22.89 -25.99 4.15
C PRO A 17 23.67 -24.86 3.46
N PRO A 18 24.41 -25.14 2.38
CA PRO A 18 25.13 -24.13 1.61
C PRO A 18 24.19 -23.00 1.16
N GLY A 19 24.61 -21.74 1.29
CA GLY A 19 23.82 -20.56 0.87
C GLY A 19 22.67 -20.15 1.80
N LYS A 20 22.31 -20.96 2.82
CA LYS A 20 21.29 -20.58 3.81
C LYS A 20 21.88 -19.77 4.96
N ALA A 21 21.16 -18.74 5.39
CA ALA A 21 21.58 -17.88 6.49
C ALA A 21 21.56 -18.64 7.83
N VAL A 22 22.56 -18.39 8.69
CA VAL A 22 22.58 -18.93 10.06
C VAL A 22 21.71 -18.04 10.95
N GLY A 23 20.68 -18.63 11.54
CA GLY A 23 19.76 -17.94 12.45
C GLY A 23 20.43 -17.48 13.76
N ILE A 24 19.82 -16.49 14.42
CA ILE A 24 20.34 -15.84 15.64
C ILE A 24 20.59 -16.86 16.75
N ARG A 25 19.62 -17.72 17.06
CA ARG A 25 19.74 -18.77 18.09
C ARG A 25 20.97 -19.68 17.89
N LYS A 26 21.27 -20.06 16.64
CA LYS A 26 22.45 -20.87 16.33
C LYS A 26 23.77 -20.11 16.56
N LYS A 27 23.78 -18.80 16.34
CA LYS A 27 24.93 -17.95 16.62
C LYS A 27 25.12 -17.70 18.12
N GLU A 28 24.05 -17.60 18.89
CA GLU A 28 24.11 -17.51 20.36
C GLU A 28 24.66 -18.80 20.97
N ILE A 29 24.18 -19.95 20.51
CA ILE A 29 24.73 -21.26 20.89
C ILE A 29 26.22 -21.35 20.57
N LEU A 30 26.64 -20.87 19.39
CA LEU A 30 28.05 -20.82 19.00
C LEU A 30 28.89 -19.99 19.99
N ILE A 31 28.39 -18.83 20.45
CA ILE A 31 29.11 -17.99 21.42
C ILE A 31 29.18 -18.65 22.80
N ASN A 32 28.11 -19.30 23.24
CA ASN A 32 28.11 -20.03 24.50
C ASN A 32 29.16 -21.16 24.50
N ILE A 33 29.26 -21.90 23.39
CA ILE A 33 30.28 -22.96 23.24
C ILE A 33 31.69 -22.35 23.19
N TYR A 34 31.87 -21.23 22.48
CA TYR A 34 33.13 -20.49 22.44
C TYR A 34 33.59 -20.03 23.84
N ASN A 35 32.70 -19.41 24.63
CA ASN A 35 32.99 -18.95 25.99
C ASN A 35 33.34 -20.11 26.92
N ASN A 36 32.65 -21.24 26.75
CA ASN A 36 32.94 -22.46 27.50
C ASN A 36 34.36 -22.98 27.15
N LYS A 37 34.69 -23.12 25.86
CA LYS A 37 36.01 -23.61 25.43
C LYS A 37 37.19 -22.77 25.93
N ILE A 38 37.10 -21.44 25.83
CA ILE A 38 38.20 -20.57 26.29
C ILE A 38 38.36 -20.56 27.81
N LYS A 39 37.28 -20.83 28.55
CA LYS A 39 37.37 -20.98 30.01
C LYS A 39 38.26 -22.17 30.41
N TYR A 40 38.26 -23.25 29.63
CA TYR A 40 39.03 -24.47 29.91
C TYR A 40 40.37 -24.53 29.15
N GLU A 41 40.47 -23.90 27.99
CA GLU A 41 41.67 -23.90 27.14
C GLU A 41 42.02 -22.48 26.62
N PRO A 42 42.59 -21.61 27.46
CA PRO A 42 42.79 -20.19 27.13
C PRO A 42 43.85 -19.94 26.05
N ASN A 43 44.80 -20.85 25.86
CA ASN A 43 45.93 -20.69 24.93
C ASN A 43 45.69 -21.31 23.54
N LEU A 44 44.44 -21.68 23.23
CA LEU A 44 44.13 -22.35 21.96
C LEU A 44 44.26 -21.38 20.77
N LYS A 45 45.03 -21.78 19.75
CA LYS A 45 45.15 -21.00 18.51
C LYS A 45 43.78 -20.79 17.88
N PHE A 46 43.46 -19.55 17.52
CA PHE A 46 42.17 -19.17 16.93
C PHE A 46 41.80 -19.98 15.68
N SER A 47 42.79 -20.38 14.88
CA SER A 47 42.60 -21.26 13.72
C SER A 47 42.08 -22.65 14.08
N THR A 48 42.51 -23.19 15.22
CA THR A 48 42.11 -24.50 15.73
C THR A 48 40.74 -24.40 16.38
N LEU A 49 40.55 -23.38 17.22
CA LEU A 49 39.26 -23.07 17.86
C LEU A 49 38.12 -22.92 16.84
N THR A 50 38.35 -22.18 15.75
CA THR A 50 37.33 -21.98 14.70
C THR A 50 36.97 -23.26 13.95
N LYS A 51 37.90 -24.21 13.80
CA LYS A 51 37.64 -25.52 13.20
C LYS A 51 36.80 -26.39 14.12
N GLU A 52 37.14 -26.45 15.40
CA GLU A 52 36.39 -27.22 16.40
C GLU A 52 34.96 -26.69 16.55
N LEU A 53 34.81 -25.37 16.71
CA LEU A 53 33.49 -24.75 16.80
C LEU A 53 32.66 -24.97 15.53
N SER A 54 33.28 -24.99 14.36
CA SER A 54 32.61 -25.30 13.09
C SER A 54 32.11 -26.75 13.06
N GLN A 55 32.91 -27.70 13.56
CA GLN A 55 32.54 -29.10 13.65
C GLN A 55 31.43 -29.35 14.69
N GLU A 56 31.52 -28.75 15.88
CA GLU A 56 30.56 -28.91 16.97
C GLU A 56 29.20 -28.26 16.68
N THR A 57 29.19 -27.10 16.00
CA THR A 57 27.95 -26.37 15.71
C THR A 57 27.34 -26.70 14.34
N GLY A 58 28.10 -27.36 13.46
CA GLY A 58 27.72 -27.56 12.06
C GLY A 58 27.65 -26.26 11.24
N ILE A 59 28.18 -25.16 11.76
CA ILE A 59 28.23 -23.85 11.09
C ILE A 59 29.50 -23.76 10.25
N GLY A 60 29.39 -23.24 9.03
CA GLY A 60 30.57 -23.06 8.16
C GLY A 60 31.65 -22.19 8.79
N ILE A 61 32.91 -22.60 8.65
CA ILE A 61 34.08 -22.02 9.34
C ILE A 61 34.23 -20.50 9.16
N GLN A 62 33.92 -19.98 7.97
CA GLN A 62 33.96 -18.53 7.71
C GLN A 62 32.90 -17.77 8.51
N THR A 63 31.72 -18.35 8.69
CA THR A 63 30.63 -17.76 9.48
C THR A 63 30.96 -17.80 10.97
N VAL A 64 31.58 -18.90 11.45
CA VAL A 64 32.11 -18.99 12.82
C VAL A 64 33.12 -17.87 13.07
N ARG A 65 34.14 -17.77 12.20
CA ARG A 65 35.20 -16.76 12.31
C ARG A 65 34.66 -15.32 12.33
N LYS A 66 33.69 -15.01 11.45
CA LYS A 66 33.03 -13.69 11.41
C LYS A 66 32.18 -13.42 12.66
N THR A 67 31.49 -14.43 13.18
CA THR A 67 30.62 -14.27 14.35
C THR A 67 31.43 -14.03 15.61
N ILE A 68 32.52 -14.79 15.82
CA ILE A 68 33.39 -14.60 16.99
C ILE A 68 34.11 -13.25 16.95
N ARG A 69 34.60 -12.81 15.78
CA ARG A 69 35.20 -11.46 15.66
C ARG A 69 34.20 -10.35 16.03
N LYS A 70 32.97 -10.42 15.51
CA LYS A 70 31.91 -9.47 15.88
C LYS A 70 31.64 -9.46 17.38
N TYR A 71 31.68 -10.63 18.02
CA TYR A 71 31.52 -10.74 19.47
C TYR A 71 32.66 -10.08 20.24
N TRP A 72 33.92 -10.28 19.82
CA TRP A 72 35.07 -9.58 20.38
C TRP A 72 35.00 -8.07 20.23
N ASP A 73 34.52 -7.60 19.09
CA ASP A 73 34.34 -6.17 18.82
C ASP A 73 33.13 -5.58 19.58
N GLY A 74 32.50 -6.32 20.51
CA GLY A 74 31.34 -5.88 21.28
C GLY A 74 30.06 -5.68 20.45
N GLN A 75 30.02 -6.16 19.21
CA GLN A 75 28.86 -5.96 18.32
C GLN A 75 27.76 -6.98 18.61
N ALA A 76 26.50 -6.50 18.63
CA ALA A 76 25.34 -7.37 18.76
C ALA A 76 25.23 -8.40 17.61
N ILE A 77 24.90 -9.64 17.96
CA ILE A 77 24.69 -10.71 16.99
C ILE A 77 23.36 -10.49 16.26
N THR A 78 23.43 -9.97 15.03
CA THR A 78 22.24 -9.75 14.21
C THR A 78 22.07 -10.82 13.13
N ALA A 79 20.81 -11.08 12.75
CA ALA A 79 20.52 -11.80 11.51
C ALA A 79 20.96 -10.94 10.32
N LYS A 80 21.55 -11.57 9.28
CA LYS A 80 21.70 -10.87 7.99
C LYS A 80 20.30 -10.67 7.41
N LYS A 81 19.76 -9.46 7.50
CA LYS A 81 18.62 -9.06 6.67
C LYS A 81 19.10 -9.04 5.22
N ARG A 82 18.46 -9.79 4.32
CA ARG A 82 18.69 -9.58 2.88
C ARG A 82 18.10 -8.20 2.55
N PRO A 83 18.78 -7.36 1.76
CA PRO A 83 18.15 -6.15 1.26
C PRO A 83 16.93 -6.56 0.46
N ILE A 84 15.77 -5.99 0.81
CA ILE A 84 14.55 -6.14 0.01
C ILE A 84 14.83 -5.42 -1.31
N ARG A 85 14.77 -6.14 -2.42
CA ARG A 85 14.86 -5.53 -3.74
C ARG A 85 13.45 -5.19 -4.17
N LEU A 86 13.13 -3.91 -4.25
CA LEU A 86 11.87 -3.46 -4.80
C LEU A 86 11.75 -3.89 -6.26
N THR A 87 10.58 -4.41 -6.60
CA THR A 87 10.12 -4.64 -7.97
C THR A 87 10.01 -3.30 -8.71
N LEU A 88 9.95 -3.33 -10.05
CA LEU A 88 9.77 -2.10 -10.82
C LEU A 88 8.49 -1.36 -10.41
N ILE A 89 7.40 -2.10 -10.19
CA ILE A 89 6.10 -1.53 -9.80
C ILE A 89 6.20 -0.77 -8.48
N GLU A 90 6.92 -1.31 -7.49
CA GLU A 90 7.13 -0.66 -6.19
C GLU A 90 8.07 0.56 -6.28
N LYS A 91 8.79 0.73 -7.40
CA LYS A 91 9.62 1.91 -7.62
C LYS A 91 8.86 3.06 -8.28
N ILE A 92 7.73 2.78 -8.93
CA ILE A 92 6.92 3.78 -9.60
C ILE A 92 5.88 4.28 -8.59
N ASN A 93 5.96 5.55 -8.22
CA ASN A 93 5.06 6.15 -7.22
C ASN A 93 3.64 6.38 -7.80
N ASN A 94 2.68 6.73 -6.94
CA ASN A 94 1.29 6.94 -7.37
C ASN A 94 1.12 8.10 -8.38
N PHE A 95 1.92 9.17 -8.28
CA PHE A 95 1.89 10.28 -9.24
C PHE A 95 2.37 9.85 -10.64
N GLU A 96 3.46 9.10 -10.70
CA GLU A 96 3.99 8.53 -11.94
C GLU A 96 2.99 7.54 -12.56
N LYS A 97 2.35 6.70 -11.72
CA LYS A 97 1.28 5.79 -12.16
C LYS A 97 0.10 6.55 -12.77
N CYS A 98 -0.35 7.62 -12.12
CA CYS A 98 -1.40 8.51 -12.62
C CYS A 98 -1.01 9.15 -13.96
N ALA A 99 0.19 9.72 -14.05
CA ALA A 99 0.68 10.34 -15.28
C ALA A 99 0.81 9.34 -16.44
N ILE A 100 1.26 8.10 -16.19
CA ILE A 100 1.28 7.03 -17.20
C ILE A 100 -0.13 6.69 -17.67
N ARG A 101 -1.11 6.60 -16.76
CA ARG A 101 -2.53 6.41 -17.12
C ARG A 101 -3.03 7.54 -18.00
N GLN A 102 -2.81 8.79 -17.61
CA GLN A 102 -3.23 9.97 -18.40
C GLN A 102 -2.62 9.96 -19.81
N LYS A 103 -1.36 9.51 -19.96
CA LYS A 103 -0.78 9.31 -21.30
C LYS A 103 -1.53 8.27 -22.11
N ILE A 104 -1.94 7.15 -21.52
CA ILE A 104 -2.76 6.13 -22.20
C ILE A 104 -4.11 6.74 -22.61
N HIS A 105 -4.77 7.47 -21.71
CA HIS A 105 -6.03 8.16 -21.99
C HIS A 105 -5.88 9.18 -23.14
N SER A 106 -4.74 9.86 -23.24
CA SER A 106 -4.49 10.83 -24.31
C SER A 106 -4.55 10.25 -25.72
N PHE A 107 -4.25 8.95 -25.89
CA PHE A 107 -4.43 8.29 -27.20
C PHE A 107 -5.91 8.21 -27.55
N TRP A 108 -6.75 7.79 -26.61
CA TRP A 108 -8.19 7.74 -26.80
C TRP A 108 -8.79 9.11 -27.12
N PHE A 109 -8.39 10.17 -26.40
CA PHE A 109 -8.83 11.54 -26.72
C PHE A 109 -8.39 12.03 -28.11
N ARG A 110 -7.32 11.47 -28.68
CA ARG A 110 -6.88 11.74 -30.06
C ARG A 110 -7.54 10.80 -31.08
N HIS A 111 -8.49 9.97 -30.65
CA HIS A 111 -9.10 8.92 -31.46
C HIS A 111 -8.07 7.91 -32.02
N GLU A 112 -7.02 7.65 -31.24
CA GLU A 112 -5.95 6.70 -31.58
C GLU A 112 -6.03 5.46 -30.66
N ILE A 113 -5.98 4.25 -31.22
CA ILE A 113 -5.94 3.02 -30.42
C ILE A 113 -4.55 2.87 -29.77
N PRO A 114 -4.44 2.84 -28.43
CA PRO A 114 -3.14 2.75 -27.75
C PRO A 114 -2.50 1.38 -27.95
N THR A 115 -1.23 1.39 -28.39
CA THR A 115 -0.39 0.18 -28.54
C THR A 115 0.72 0.16 -27.50
N SER A 116 1.21 -1.02 -27.12
CA SER A 116 2.36 -1.15 -26.21
C SER A 116 3.57 -0.34 -26.68
N LYS A 117 3.79 -0.24 -28.00
CA LYS A 117 4.90 0.52 -28.59
C LYS A 117 4.72 2.03 -28.38
N ASN A 118 3.55 2.57 -28.71
CA ASN A 118 3.30 4.01 -28.60
C ASN A 118 3.22 4.47 -27.14
N ILE A 119 2.65 3.64 -26.25
CA ILE A 119 2.64 3.91 -24.80
C ILE A 119 4.08 3.97 -24.27
N LEU A 120 4.93 3.00 -24.65
CA LEU A 120 6.32 2.97 -24.21
C LEU A 120 7.08 4.22 -24.68
N LEU A 121 6.91 4.60 -25.94
CA LEU A 121 7.53 5.79 -26.52
C LEU A 121 7.07 7.07 -25.80
N ALA A 122 5.76 7.24 -25.63
CA ALA A 122 5.19 8.41 -24.95
C ALA A 122 5.58 8.50 -23.47
N THR A 123 5.73 7.35 -22.80
CA THR A 123 6.19 7.28 -21.41
C THR A 123 7.67 7.65 -21.30
N ASN A 124 8.52 7.04 -22.14
CA ASN A 124 9.97 7.27 -22.11
C ASN A 124 10.40 8.63 -22.67
N ALA A 125 9.55 9.31 -23.43
CA ALA A 125 9.77 10.67 -23.91
C ALA A 125 9.51 11.73 -22.83
N ASP A 126 8.82 11.39 -21.74
CA ASP A 126 8.54 12.32 -20.66
C ASP A 126 9.70 12.37 -19.66
N PRO A 127 10.38 13.52 -19.49
CA PRO A 127 11.51 13.63 -18.57
C PRO A 127 11.11 13.47 -17.10
N ASN A 128 9.82 13.60 -16.77
CA ASN A 128 9.31 13.46 -15.40
C ASN A 128 8.94 12.00 -15.06
N LEU A 129 9.00 11.08 -16.04
CA LEU A 129 8.68 9.68 -15.84
C LEU A 129 9.92 8.78 -15.87
N PRO A 130 9.91 7.67 -15.11
CA PRO A 130 11.00 6.71 -15.16
C PRO A 130 11.03 6.00 -16.51
N SER A 131 12.22 5.78 -17.04
CA SER A 131 12.38 5.00 -18.27
C SER A 131 12.01 3.53 -18.03
N ILE A 132 11.09 3.02 -18.83
CA ILE A 132 10.51 1.68 -18.73
C ILE A 132 11.05 0.81 -19.84
N GLN A 133 11.36 -0.45 -19.52
CA GLN A 133 11.66 -1.47 -20.51
C GLN A 133 10.38 -2.13 -21.02
N PHE A 134 10.33 -2.48 -22.30
CA PHE A 134 9.16 -3.14 -22.92
C PHE A 134 8.76 -4.43 -22.17
N SER A 135 9.74 -5.21 -21.69
CA SER A 135 9.52 -6.42 -20.88
C SER A 135 8.76 -6.17 -19.58
N SER A 136 8.89 -4.96 -19.03
CA SER A 136 8.27 -4.58 -17.76
C SER A 136 6.96 -3.80 -17.93
N LEU A 137 6.73 -3.22 -19.13
CA LEU A 137 5.50 -2.49 -19.44
C LEU A 137 4.25 -3.36 -19.23
N LYS A 138 4.28 -4.63 -19.65
CA LYS A 138 3.15 -5.55 -19.47
C LYS A 138 2.75 -5.71 -18.01
N THR A 139 3.72 -5.81 -17.11
CA THR A 139 3.49 -5.96 -15.68
C THR A 139 2.92 -4.67 -15.09
N LEU A 140 3.44 -3.52 -15.53
CA LEU A 140 2.93 -2.21 -15.12
C LEU A 140 1.49 -1.96 -15.61
N LEU A 141 1.18 -2.26 -16.87
CA LEU A 141 -0.17 -2.08 -17.41
C LEU A 141 -1.19 -2.92 -16.63
N LYS A 142 -0.82 -4.15 -16.26
CA LYS A 142 -1.65 -5.00 -15.39
C LYS A 142 -1.84 -4.40 -14.00
N ASP A 143 -0.78 -3.85 -13.40
CA ASP A 143 -0.84 -3.16 -12.11
C ASP A 143 -1.78 -1.95 -12.18
N LEU A 144 -1.74 -1.19 -13.28
CA LEU A 144 -2.62 -0.04 -13.54
C LEU A 144 -4.07 -0.42 -13.93
N ASN A 145 -4.41 -1.72 -13.89
CA ASN A 145 -5.70 -2.29 -14.30
C ASN A 145 -6.06 -2.09 -15.78
N PHE A 146 -5.07 -2.08 -16.66
CA PHE A 146 -5.28 -2.18 -18.10
C PHE A 146 -5.21 -3.63 -18.59
N GLU A 147 -6.05 -3.94 -19.55
CA GLU A 147 -6.08 -5.24 -20.22
C GLU A 147 -6.32 -5.09 -21.73
N TYR A 148 -5.89 -6.11 -22.47
CA TYR A 148 -6.20 -6.20 -23.89
C TYR A 148 -7.59 -6.81 -24.05
N THR A 149 -8.58 -5.96 -24.30
CA THR A 149 -9.96 -6.40 -24.54
C THR A 149 -10.14 -6.63 -26.03
N ARG A 150 -10.65 -7.82 -26.37
CA ARG A 150 -11.06 -8.15 -27.73
C ARG A 150 -12.39 -7.47 -28.01
N TRP A 151 -12.43 -6.68 -29.07
CA TRP A 151 -13.62 -5.91 -29.42
C TRP A 151 -14.17 -6.30 -30.81
N ASN A 152 -13.41 -7.05 -31.63
CA ASN A 152 -13.95 -7.81 -32.77
C ASN A 152 -13.19 -9.14 -32.99
N ARG A 153 -13.55 -9.88 -34.04
CA ARG A 153 -12.94 -11.20 -34.33
C ARG A 153 -11.43 -11.14 -34.54
N ASN A 154 -10.82 -10.03 -34.93
CA ASN A 154 -9.38 -9.98 -35.23
C ASN A 154 -8.60 -8.92 -34.41
N ASN A 155 -9.29 -8.04 -33.69
CA ASN A 155 -8.68 -6.87 -33.07
C ASN A 155 -8.87 -6.85 -31.55
N CYS A 156 -7.81 -6.44 -30.86
CA CYS A 156 -7.79 -6.15 -29.44
C CYS A 156 -7.28 -4.72 -29.23
N ALA A 157 -7.87 -4.02 -28.26
CA ALA A 157 -7.40 -2.71 -27.82
C ALA A 157 -7.01 -2.76 -26.35
N LEU A 158 -6.07 -1.91 -25.94
CA LEU A 158 -5.72 -1.79 -24.53
C LEU A 158 -6.72 -0.85 -23.85
N THR A 159 -7.65 -1.42 -23.09
CA THR A 159 -8.65 -0.67 -22.32
C THR A 159 -8.39 -0.85 -20.83
N GLU A 160 -9.00 -0.01 -20.00
CA GLU A 160 -9.11 -0.35 -18.59
C GLU A 160 -10.02 -1.55 -18.40
N ARG A 161 -9.81 -2.28 -17.31
CA ARG A 161 -10.67 -3.38 -16.92
C ARG A 161 -12.11 -2.88 -16.71
N LYS A 162 -13.07 -3.68 -17.17
CA LYS A 162 -14.50 -3.33 -17.11
C LYS A 162 -14.99 -2.99 -15.70
N ASP A 163 -14.50 -3.69 -14.67
CA ASP A 163 -14.90 -3.41 -13.30
C ASP A 163 -14.38 -2.06 -12.77
N ILE A 164 -13.23 -1.60 -13.27
CA ILE A 164 -12.70 -0.27 -12.96
C ILE A 164 -13.51 0.82 -13.66
N VAL A 165 -13.87 0.60 -14.94
CA VAL A 165 -14.75 1.52 -15.69
C VAL A 165 -16.09 1.65 -14.96
N LEU A 166 -16.74 0.54 -14.59
CA LEU A 166 -18.01 0.57 -13.85
C LEU A 166 -17.89 1.29 -12.50
N TRP A 167 -16.79 1.06 -11.76
CA TRP A 167 -16.54 1.77 -10.51
C TRP A 167 -16.41 3.27 -10.76
N ARG A 168 -15.61 3.67 -11.76
CA ARG A 168 -15.44 5.07 -12.14
C ARG A 168 -16.75 5.72 -12.52
N ARG A 169 -17.56 5.12 -13.38
CA ARG A 169 -18.89 5.63 -13.76
C ARG A 169 -19.76 5.88 -12.54
N LYS A 170 -19.86 4.88 -11.66
CA LYS A 170 -20.62 5.00 -10.41
C LYS A 170 -20.08 6.13 -9.51
N TYR A 171 -18.76 6.22 -9.35
CA TYR A 171 -18.14 7.30 -8.59
C TYR A 171 -18.50 8.68 -9.15
N LEU A 172 -18.40 8.85 -10.47
CA LEU A 172 -18.70 10.11 -11.16
C LEU A 172 -20.18 10.48 -11.06
N GLU A 173 -21.09 9.51 -11.15
CA GLU A 173 -22.53 9.71 -10.93
C GLU A 173 -22.82 10.12 -9.48
N ASP A 174 -22.27 9.39 -8.52
CA ASP A 174 -22.50 9.63 -7.09
C ASP A 174 -21.95 11.00 -6.66
N ILE A 175 -20.73 11.37 -7.10
CA ILE A 175 -20.13 12.67 -6.73
C ILE A 175 -20.88 13.85 -7.35
N ARG A 176 -21.36 13.74 -8.59
CA ARG A 176 -22.20 14.76 -9.24
C ARG A 176 -23.51 14.93 -8.48
N ARG A 177 -24.20 13.82 -8.20
CA ARG A 177 -25.44 13.82 -7.40
C ARG A 177 -25.23 14.50 -6.04
N TYR A 178 -24.15 14.19 -5.34
CA TYR A 178 -23.87 14.83 -4.04
C TYR A 178 -23.62 16.34 -4.13
N ARG A 179 -23.00 16.81 -5.22
CA ARG A 179 -22.87 18.26 -5.46
C ARG A 179 -24.22 18.91 -5.76
N GLU A 180 -25.06 18.26 -6.56
CA GLU A 180 -26.43 18.73 -6.86
C GLU A 180 -27.31 18.79 -5.61
N GLU A 181 -27.16 17.82 -4.70
CA GLU A 181 -27.79 17.81 -3.37
C GLU A 181 -27.27 18.93 -2.43
N GLY A 182 -26.27 19.71 -2.85
CA GLY A 182 -25.67 20.78 -2.05
C GLY A 182 -24.84 20.27 -0.87
N ARG A 183 -24.39 19.01 -0.91
CA ARG A 183 -23.65 18.39 0.19
C ARG A 183 -22.19 18.82 0.16
N THR A 184 -21.67 19.17 1.33
CA THR A 184 -20.24 19.47 1.47
C THR A 184 -19.42 18.19 1.29
N ILE A 185 -18.45 18.26 0.38
CA ILE A 185 -17.54 17.16 0.07
C ILE A 185 -16.22 17.40 0.81
N TYR A 186 -15.87 16.44 1.65
CA TYR A 186 -14.57 16.35 2.29
C TYR A 186 -13.75 15.27 1.61
N TYR A 187 -12.48 15.56 1.39
CA TYR A 187 -11.50 14.64 0.86
C TYR A 187 -10.58 14.24 2.00
N LEU A 188 -10.10 13.00 2.01
CA LEU A 188 -9.24 12.45 3.04
C LEU A 188 -8.10 11.69 2.35
N GLU A 189 -6.86 11.94 2.79
CA GLU A 189 -5.67 11.28 2.26
C GLU A 189 -4.55 11.29 3.29
N GLU A 190 -3.70 10.27 3.23
CA GLU A 190 -2.48 10.14 4.01
C GLU A 190 -1.23 10.36 3.15
N THR A 191 -0.14 10.80 3.79
CA THR A 191 1.16 10.90 3.15
C THR A 191 2.28 10.48 4.10
N TRP A 192 3.36 10.00 3.53
CA TRP A 192 4.61 9.79 4.25
C TRP A 192 5.40 11.09 4.34
N VAL A 193 5.94 11.36 5.51
CA VAL A 193 6.86 12.46 5.77
C VAL A 193 8.20 11.87 6.18
N ASN A 194 9.24 12.11 5.36
CA ASN A 194 10.59 11.65 5.63
C ASN A 194 11.28 12.57 6.65
N ILE A 195 12.01 11.96 7.60
CA ILE A 195 12.80 12.67 8.63
C ILE A 195 14.29 12.49 8.31
N GLY A 196 14.97 13.60 8.01
CA GLY A 196 16.40 13.66 7.71
C GLY A 196 16.74 14.55 6.51
N GLU A 197 18.01 14.59 6.12
CA GLU A 197 18.50 15.36 4.97
C GLU A 197 17.75 14.95 3.69
N TYR A 198 16.93 15.85 3.17
CA TYR A 198 16.38 15.73 1.83
C TYR A 198 17.52 15.91 0.84
N SER A 199 18.02 14.84 0.22
CA SER A 199 18.83 15.05 -0.99
C SER A 199 17.90 15.62 -2.07
N HIS A 200 18.37 16.58 -2.87
CA HIS A 200 17.57 17.29 -3.91
C HIS A 200 16.85 16.38 -4.93
N LYS A 201 16.98 15.05 -4.86
CA LYS A 201 16.32 14.04 -5.70
C LYS A 201 15.21 13.23 -5.01
N GLU A 202 14.88 13.46 -3.74
CA GLU A 202 13.94 12.62 -2.96
C GLU A 202 12.52 13.21 -2.90
N LEU A 203 12.03 13.66 -4.06
CA LEU A 203 10.83 14.50 -4.12
C LEU A 203 9.52 13.74 -3.84
N CYS A 204 9.41 12.46 -4.22
CA CYS A 204 8.12 11.75 -4.28
C CYS A 204 8.34 10.22 -4.20
N VAL A 205 9.13 9.73 -3.26
CA VAL A 205 9.49 8.31 -3.27
C VAL A 205 8.93 7.58 -2.05
N ASP A 206 7.89 6.78 -2.28
CA ASP A 206 7.44 5.70 -1.37
C ASP A 206 8.54 4.65 -1.13
N ILE A 207 9.67 4.75 -1.85
CA ILE A 207 10.80 3.83 -1.77
C ILE A 207 11.57 4.04 -0.46
N GLU A 208 11.64 3.00 0.35
CA GLU A 208 12.71 2.84 1.34
C GLU A 208 14.07 2.72 0.64
N LYS A 209 14.97 3.67 0.88
CA LYS A 209 16.40 3.37 0.77
C LYS A 209 16.88 2.84 2.11
N SER A 210 17.71 1.80 2.07
CA SER A 210 18.31 1.18 3.26
C SER A 210 19.22 2.19 3.98
N GLY A 211 18.67 2.92 4.93
CA GLY A 211 19.42 3.81 5.82
C GLY A 211 18.50 4.66 6.68
N LYS A 212 18.39 4.32 7.97
CA LYS A 212 18.05 5.10 9.18
C LYS A 212 17.18 6.39 9.12
N SER A 213 16.48 6.74 8.05
CA SER A 213 15.57 7.88 8.03
C SER A 213 14.31 7.50 8.81
N LYS A 214 14.04 8.19 9.92
CA LYS A 214 12.78 8.06 10.64
C LYS A 214 11.67 8.55 9.69
N ARG A 215 10.46 7.99 9.76
CA ARG A 215 9.32 8.42 8.93
C ARG A 215 8.12 8.67 9.81
N LEU A 216 7.32 9.66 9.46
CA LEU A 216 6.00 9.87 10.01
C LEU A 216 4.95 9.62 8.92
N ILE A 217 3.77 9.23 9.38
CA ILE A 217 2.57 9.19 8.56
C ILE A 217 1.71 10.36 9.01
N ALA A 218 1.35 11.21 8.05
CA ALA A 218 0.44 12.33 8.26
C ALA A 218 -0.87 12.04 7.52
N VAL A 219 -2.01 12.21 8.21
CA VAL A 219 -3.35 12.07 7.65
C VAL A 219 -4.09 13.37 7.86
N HIS A 220 -4.82 13.83 6.86
CA HIS A 220 -5.65 15.02 6.99
C HIS A 220 -6.92 14.92 6.15
N ILE A 221 -7.85 15.84 6.40
CA ILE A 221 -9.16 15.93 5.77
C ILE A 221 -9.49 17.40 5.55
N GLY A 222 -10.08 17.70 4.40
CA GLY A 222 -10.36 19.06 3.97
C GLY A 222 -11.46 19.10 2.91
N SER A 223 -12.04 20.27 2.71
CA SER A 223 -13.04 20.55 1.67
C SER A 223 -12.58 21.73 0.83
N ALA A 224 -13.36 22.19 -0.14
CA ALA A 224 -13.06 23.44 -0.87
C ALA A 224 -12.84 24.67 0.05
N LYS A 225 -13.32 24.63 1.31
CA LYS A 225 -13.11 25.67 2.33
C LYS A 225 -11.74 25.61 3.03
N GLY A 226 -10.90 24.64 2.68
CA GLY A 226 -9.62 24.38 3.34
C GLY A 226 -9.62 23.13 4.21
N PHE A 227 -8.50 22.92 4.90
CA PHE A 227 -8.34 21.84 5.87
C PHE A 227 -9.23 22.02 7.10
N VAL A 228 -9.72 20.91 7.66
CA VAL A 228 -10.52 20.94 8.89
C VAL A 228 -9.61 21.21 10.08
N GLU A 229 -9.88 22.28 10.83
CA GLU A 229 -9.12 22.62 12.03
C GLU A 229 -9.14 21.45 13.05
N GLY A 230 -7.98 21.12 13.62
CA GLY A 230 -7.81 19.95 14.49
C GLY A 230 -7.83 18.60 13.76
N GLY A 231 -7.95 18.59 12.43
CA GLY A 231 -8.04 17.37 11.63
C GLY A 231 -6.70 16.73 11.25
N LEU A 232 -5.56 17.32 11.58
CA LEU A 232 -4.25 16.77 11.25
C LEU A 232 -3.86 15.68 12.25
N LEU A 233 -3.55 14.48 11.76
CA LEU A 233 -3.03 13.37 12.54
C LEU A 233 -1.61 13.04 12.09
N CYS A 234 -0.65 12.98 13.01
CA CYS A 234 0.74 12.60 12.74
C CYS A 234 1.20 11.49 13.69
N PHE A 235 1.64 10.35 13.18
CA PHE A 235 2.09 9.22 14.00
C PHE A 235 3.27 8.47 13.39
N GLU A 236 4.00 7.74 14.24
CA GLU A 236 5.07 6.85 13.82
C GLU A 236 4.50 5.51 13.32
N PRO A 237 5.06 4.92 12.26
CA PRO A 237 4.65 3.60 11.78
C PRO A 237 4.96 2.50 12.81
N LYS A 238 4.14 1.43 12.83
CA LYS A 238 4.29 0.30 13.78
C LYS A 238 5.66 -0.40 13.70
N ASN A 239 6.29 -0.46 12.52
CA ASN A 239 7.60 -1.09 12.30
C ASN A 239 8.37 -0.37 11.18
N ASN A 240 9.70 -0.37 11.24
CA ASN A 240 10.60 0.00 10.12
C ASN A 240 10.61 -1.10 9.03
N MET A 241 9.44 -1.59 8.58
CA MET A 241 9.33 -2.59 7.52
C MET A 241 8.57 -2.06 6.29
N ALA A 242 9.00 -2.52 5.13
CA ALA A 242 8.85 -1.94 3.78
C ALA A 242 7.43 -1.85 3.16
N SER A 243 6.36 -2.17 3.87
CA SER A 243 5.01 -2.29 3.30
C SER A 243 4.09 -1.16 3.76
N TYR A 244 3.70 -0.28 2.81
CA TYR A 244 2.86 0.91 3.03
C TYR A 244 1.62 0.64 3.90
N HIS A 245 0.89 -0.44 3.61
CA HIS A 245 -0.40 -0.73 4.25
C HIS A 245 -0.30 -1.51 5.57
N ASP A 246 0.85 -2.12 5.89
CA ASP A 246 1.04 -2.89 7.13
C ASP A 246 1.52 -2.00 8.31
N ASN A 247 1.87 -0.74 8.03
CA ASN A 247 2.53 0.16 8.96
C ASN A 247 1.58 1.09 9.73
N ILE A 248 0.33 1.25 9.29
CA ILE A 248 -0.66 2.11 9.95
C ILE A 248 -1.39 1.34 11.04
N ASN A 249 -1.42 1.91 12.24
CA ASN A 249 -2.26 1.38 13.29
C ASN A 249 -3.72 1.72 12.97
N GLY A 250 -4.47 0.78 12.39
CA GLY A 250 -5.89 0.96 12.10
C GLY A 250 -6.70 1.48 13.29
N ASP A 251 -6.32 1.11 14.52
CA ASP A 251 -6.97 1.63 15.74
C ASP A 251 -6.70 3.13 15.94
N ILE A 252 -5.47 3.62 15.72
CA ILE A 252 -5.14 5.06 15.78
C ILE A 252 -5.94 5.84 14.73
N TYR A 253 -6.01 5.31 13.51
CA TYR A 253 -6.82 5.90 12.45
C TYR A 253 -8.30 5.96 12.85
N TYR A 254 -8.85 4.86 13.38
CA TYR A 254 -10.25 4.81 13.77
C TYR A 254 -10.59 5.78 14.91
N ASP A 255 -9.73 5.88 15.92
CA ASP A 255 -9.93 6.82 17.03
C ASP A 255 -9.89 8.27 16.55
N TRP A 256 -8.94 8.61 15.66
CA TRP A 256 -8.92 9.91 15.00
C TRP A 256 -10.15 10.13 14.13
N PHE A 257 -10.56 9.14 13.34
CA PHE A 257 -11.72 9.23 12.46
C PHE A 257 -13.01 9.45 13.27
N ARG A 258 -13.13 8.85 14.45
CA ARG A 258 -14.23 9.15 15.38
C ARG A 258 -14.19 10.58 15.90
N GLY A 259 -13.00 11.11 16.18
CA GLY A 259 -12.81 12.49 16.63
C GLY A 259 -13.10 13.52 15.55
N ILE A 260 -12.86 13.19 14.27
CA ILE A 260 -13.02 14.13 13.16
C ILE A 260 -14.47 14.22 12.65
N LEU A 261 -15.24 13.13 12.72
CA LEU A 261 -16.64 13.11 12.24
C LEU A 261 -17.53 14.22 12.84
N PRO A 262 -17.50 14.52 14.16
CA PRO A 262 -18.26 15.63 14.74
C PRO A 262 -17.89 17.02 14.18
N LEU A 263 -16.68 17.19 13.67
CA LEU A 263 -16.16 18.48 13.17
C LEU A 263 -16.59 18.75 11.71
N LEU A 264 -17.07 17.73 11.00
CA LEU A 264 -17.55 17.88 9.63
C LEU A 264 -19.02 18.27 9.60
N GLU A 265 -19.40 19.04 8.58
CA GLU A 265 -20.80 19.44 8.35
C GLU A 265 -21.77 18.24 8.31
N LYS A 266 -23.01 18.46 8.75
CA LYS A 266 -24.06 17.44 8.71
C LYS A 266 -24.39 17.05 7.27
N ASN A 267 -24.78 15.80 7.04
CA ASN A 267 -25.10 15.29 5.70
C ASN A 267 -23.96 15.48 4.68
N SER A 268 -22.71 15.52 5.13
CA SER A 268 -21.56 15.65 4.24
C SER A 268 -21.17 14.32 3.59
N VAL A 269 -20.23 14.37 2.65
CA VAL A 269 -19.63 13.21 1.98
C VAL A 269 -18.15 13.19 2.28
N ILE A 270 -17.59 12.02 2.57
CA ILE A 270 -16.16 11.83 2.77
C ILE A 270 -15.61 10.96 1.64
N ILE A 271 -14.72 11.51 0.84
CA ILE A 271 -13.98 10.83 -0.21
C ILE A 271 -12.66 10.32 0.35
N MET A 272 -12.37 9.05 0.12
CA MET A 272 -11.13 8.41 0.56
C MET A 272 -10.75 7.27 -0.40
N ASP A 273 -9.48 6.87 -0.40
CA ASP A 273 -8.97 5.80 -1.24
C ASP A 273 -9.44 4.39 -0.79
N ASN A 274 -8.86 3.30 -1.33
CA ASN A 274 -9.21 1.93 -0.95
C ASN A 274 -8.23 1.26 0.02
N ALA A 275 -7.34 2.00 0.67
CA ALA A 275 -6.32 1.43 1.53
C ALA A 275 -6.93 0.57 2.66
N SER A 276 -6.26 -0.56 2.94
CA SER A 276 -6.75 -1.55 3.90
C SER A 276 -6.79 -1.03 5.33
N HIS A 277 -5.97 -0.05 5.70
CA HIS A 277 -5.94 0.48 7.06
C HIS A 277 -7.10 1.44 7.36
N TYR A 278 -7.71 2.06 6.33
CA TYR A 278 -9.01 2.75 6.47
C TYR A 278 -10.17 1.80 6.75
N SER A 279 -9.90 0.51 6.60
CA SER A 279 -10.86 -0.56 6.59
C SER A 279 -10.66 -1.42 7.83
N VAL A 280 -10.76 -0.81 9.01
CA VAL A 280 -10.66 -1.55 10.28
C VAL A 280 -11.80 -2.56 10.30
N ALA A 281 -11.43 -3.84 10.19
CA ALA A 281 -12.37 -4.93 10.21
C ALA A 281 -13.21 -4.84 11.49
N ASN A 282 -14.50 -5.18 11.36
CA ASN A 282 -15.30 -5.41 12.54
C ASN A 282 -14.61 -6.49 13.37
N HIS A 283 -14.48 -6.28 14.68
CA HIS A 283 -13.95 -7.32 15.54
C HIS A 283 -15.02 -8.40 15.62
N VAL A 284 -14.97 -9.34 14.70
CA VAL A 284 -15.85 -10.50 14.66
C VAL A 284 -15.38 -11.50 15.69
N PRO A 285 -16.31 -12.15 16.40
CA PRO A 285 -15.95 -13.19 17.34
C PRO A 285 -15.20 -14.32 16.65
N THR A 286 -14.16 -14.81 17.30
CA THR A 286 -13.41 -16.00 16.85
C THR A 286 -13.47 -17.08 17.94
N MET A 287 -12.94 -18.26 17.63
CA MET A 287 -12.85 -19.34 18.62
C MET A 287 -12.04 -18.99 19.88
N SER A 288 -11.27 -17.88 19.89
CA SER A 288 -10.58 -17.41 21.10
C SER A 288 -11.47 -16.61 22.07
N TRP A 289 -12.61 -16.06 21.62
CA TRP A 289 -13.49 -15.22 22.44
C TRP A 289 -14.22 -16.02 23.54
N LYS A 290 -14.60 -15.42 24.67
CA LYS A 290 -15.48 -16.11 25.64
C LYS A 290 -16.89 -16.24 25.06
N LYS A 291 -17.58 -17.37 25.29
CA LYS A 291 -18.93 -17.65 24.76
C LYS A 291 -19.91 -16.50 25.03
N ASN A 292 -19.93 -15.95 26.25
CA ASN A 292 -20.80 -14.84 26.62
C ASN A 292 -20.48 -13.55 25.86
N SER A 293 -19.21 -13.31 25.51
CA SER A 293 -18.81 -12.19 24.66
C SER A 293 -19.30 -12.35 23.22
N ILE A 294 -19.37 -13.58 22.72
CA ILE A 294 -19.95 -13.88 21.40
C ILE A 294 -21.45 -13.62 21.42
N LEU A 295 -22.16 -14.08 22.45
CA LEU A 295 -23.61 -13.84 22.62
C LEU A 295 -23.91 -12.34 22.72
N LYS A 296 -23.18 -11.60 23.56
CA LYS A 296 -23.32 -10.14 23.67
C LYS A 296 -23.06 -9.42 22.33
N TRP A 297 -22.15 -9.94 21.50
CA TRP A 297 -21.89 -9.39 20.18
C TRP A 297 -23.07 -9.57 19.20
N PHE A 298 -23.81 -10.68 19.31
CA PHE A 298 -25.06 -10.89 18.57
C PHE A 298 -26.21 -10.06 19.12
N GLU A 299 -26.35 -9.96 20.45
CA GLU A 299 -27.35 -9.12 21.11
C GLU A 299 -27.23 -7.64 20.69
N ASN A 300 -26.00 -7.11 20.65
CA ASN A 300 -25.72 -5.75 20.17
C ASN A 300 -26.12 -5.53 18.69
N LYS A 301 -26.38 -6.60 17.93
CA LYS A 301 -26.86 -6.56 16.53
C LYS A 301 -28.36 -6.87 16.43
N GLY A 302 -29.07 -6.91 17.56
CA GLY A 302 -30.48 -7.29 17.61
C GLY A 302 -30.73 -8.77 17.33
N ILE A 303 -29.71 -9.63 17.38
CA ILE A 303 -29.84 -11.07 17.16
C ILE A 303 -29.82 -11.76 18.53
N VAL A 304 -30.96 -12.33 18.91
CA VAL A 304 -31.10 -13.14 20.12
C VAL A 304 -31.37 -14.58 19.71
N PHE A 305 -30.68 -15.53 20.32
CA PHE A 305 -30.91 -16.95 20.08
C PHE A 305 -31.95 -17.48 21.06
N ASP A 306 -33.00 -18.08 20.52
CA ASP A 306 -34.12 -18.71 21.23
C ASP A 306 -33.72 -19.99 21.99
N ARG A 307 -32.60 -20.60 21.60
CA ARG A 307 -32.06 -21.82 22.22
C ARG A 307 -30.59 -21.70 22.58
N PRO A 308 -30.11 -22.47 23.58
CA PRO A 308 -28.69 -22.52 23.91
C PRO A 308 -27.88 -23.05 22.73
N MET A 309 -26.88 -22.29 22.28
CA MET A 309 -25.93 -22.72 21.24
C MET A 309 -24.56 -22.99 21.83
N VAL A 310 -23.81 -23.96 21.31
CA VAL A 310 -22.39 -24.13 21.66
C VAL A 310 -21.52 -23.15 20.89
N LYS A 311 -20.30 -22.90 21.39
CA LYS A 311 -19.39 -21.89 20.84
C LYS A 311 -19.09 -22.08 19.35
N VAL A 312 -18.96 -23.32 18.90
CA VAL A 312 -18.70 -23.65 17.48
C VAL A 312 -19.89 -23.24 16.60
N GLN A 313 -21.13 -23.54 17.03
CA GLN A 313 -22.34 -23.14 16.31
C GLN A 313 -22.49 -21.60 16.28
N LEU A 314 -22.15 -20.91 17.37
CA LEU A 314 -22.13 -19.45 17.40
C LEU A 314 -21.12 -18.88 16.38
N ILE A 315 -19.92 -19.49 16.27
CA ILE A 315 -18.91 -19.07 15.28
C ILE A 315 -19.34 -19.39 13.85
N GLU A 316 -20.08 -20.47 13.63
CA GLU A 316 -20.68 -20.78 12.32
C GLU A 316 -21.71 -19.71 11.93
N LYS A 317 -22.59 -19.30 12.87
CA LYS A 317 -23.48 -18.15 12.68
C LYS A 317 -22.75 -16.85 12.43
N VAL A 318 -21.60 -16.62 13.10
CA VAL A 318 -20.76 -15.44 12.82
C VAL A 318 -20.31 -15.47 11.36
N LYS A 319 -19.88 -16.62 10.82
CA LYS A 319 -19.46 -16.73 9.41
C LYS A 319 -20.60 -16.48 8.43
N GLU A 320 -21.80 -16.97 8.71
CA GLU A 320 -22.99 -16.74 7.88
C GLU A 320 -23.30 -15.25 7.74
N ILE A 321 -23.30 -14.50 8.86
CA ILE A 321 -23.57 -13.06 8.85
C ILE A 321 -22.33 -12.21 8.60
N ARG A 322 -21.14 -12.81 8.60
CA ARG A 322 -19.87 -12.12 8.41
C ARG A 322 -19.89 -11.34 7.11
N HIS A 323 -20.40 -11.94 6.04
CA HIS A 323 -20.47 -11.28 4.74
C HIS A 323 -21.40 -10.07 4.74
N THR A 324 -22.35 -9.99 5.67
CA THR A 324 -23.29 -8.86 5.85
C THR A 324 -22.77 -7.83 6.85
N VAL A 325 -22.02 -8.27 7.87
CA VAL A 325 -21.45 -7.44 8.93
C VAL A 325 -20.08 -6.86 8.54
N ASP A 326 -19.27 -7.56 7.76
CA ASP A 326 -18.00 -7.05 7.21
C ASP A 326 -18.20 -6.07 6.05
N ILE A 327 -19.43 -5.94 5.50
CA ILE A 327 -19.74 -4.97 4.42
C ILE A 327 -19.42 -3.55 4.87
N TYR A 328 -19.76 -3.23 6.12
CA TYR A 328 -19.47 -1.93 6.71
C TYR A 328 -18.27 -2.06 7.64
N LYS A 329 -17.08 -1.90 7.06
CA LYS A 329 -15.84 -1.58 7.79
C LYS A 329 -16.16 -0.55 8.88
N LYS A 330 -15.61 -0.68 10.11
CA LYS A 330 -16.03 0.12 11.28
C LYS A 330 -16.14 1.63 11.02
N SER A 331 -15.15 2.17 10.30
CA SER A 331 -15.12 3.58 9.87
C SER A 331 -16.32 3.97 9.01
N VAL A 332 -16.78 3.07 8.13
CA VAL A 332 -17.94 3.32 7.28
C VAL A 332 -19.22 3.36 8.09
N GLN A 333 -19.41 2.39 8.99
CA GLN A 333 -20.57 2.40 9.88
C GLN A 333 -20.58 3.65 10.77
N GLU A 334 -19.41 4.06 11.27
CA GLU A 334 -19.29 5.27 12.09
C GLU A 334 -19.72 6.51 11.31
N ALA A 335 -19.24 6.69 10.08
CA ALA A 335 -19.66 7.82 9.25
C ALA A 335 -21.18 7.86 9.01
N ILE A 336 -21.79 6.70 8.74
CA ILE A 336 -23.25 6.57 8.60
C ILE A 336 -23.97 6.99 9.89
N ASN A 337 -23.48 6.56 11.06
CA ASN A 337 -24.05 6.94 12.36
C ASN A 337 -23.99 8.46 12.61
N TYR A 338 -23.00 9.15 12.02
CA TYR A 338 -22.86 10.61 12.04
C TYR A 338 -23.61 11.32 10.89
N ASN A 339 -24.49 10.59 10.17
CA ASN A 339 -25.20 11.06 8.99
C ASN A 339 -24.25 11.63 7.91
N LYS A 340 -23.26 10.82 7.52
CA LYS A 340 -22.29 11.14 6.46
C LYS A 340 -22.18 9.97 5.50
N ALA A 341 -22.05 10.29 4.21
CA ALA A 341 -21.75 9.28 3.19
C ALA A 341 -20.25 9.09 3.04
N ILE A 342 -19.84 7.91 2.61
CA ILE A 342 -18.47 7.64 2.17
C ILE A 342 -18.50 7.27 0.70
N LEU A 343 -17.63 7.91 -0.06
CA LEU A 343 -17.42 7.65 -1.47
C LEU A 343 -15.97 7.20 -1.69
N ARG A 344 -15.78 6.01 -2.25
CA ARG A 344 -14.44 5.41 -2.46
C ARG A 344 -13.95 5.69 -3.87
N LEU A 345 -12.70 6.17 -3.97
CA LEU A 345 -12.04 6.40 -5.24
C LEU A 345 -11.89 5.09 -6.03
N PRO A 346 -12.04 5.11 -7.37
CA PRO A 346 -11.61 3.99 -8.20
C PRO A 346 -10.11 3.74 -8.02
N PRO A 347 -9.64 2.48 -8.03
CA PRO A 347 -8.22 2.16 -7.89
C PRO A 347 -7.33 2.96 -8.86
N HIS A 348 -6.22 3.49 -8.34
CA HIS A 348 -5.23 4.31 -9.04
C HIS A 348 -5.74 5.64 -9.63
N HIS A 349 -6.92 6.14 -9.28
CA HIS A 349 -7.41 7.44 -9.75
C HIS A 349 -7.16 8.53 -8.71
N SER A 350 -5.89 8.78 -8.37
CA SER A 350 -5.52 9.76 -7.33
C SER A 350 -5.76 11.21 -7.77
N GLU A 351 -5.85 11.47 -9.08
CA GLU A 351 -6.25 12.75 -9.68
C GLU A 351 -7.64 13.23 -9.23
N LEU A 352 -8.48 12.31 -8.76
CA LEU A 352 -9.80 12.57 -8.19
C LEU A 352 -9.75 12.97 -6.70
N ASN A 353 -8.57 13.01 -6.08
CA ASN A 353 -8.37 13.45 -4.71
C ASN A 353 -7.53 14.75 -4.63
N PRO A 354 -8.15 15.93 -4.48
CA PRO A 354 -7.45 17.22 -4.49
C PRO A 354 -6.50 17.41 -3.30
N ILE A 355 -6.67 16.66 -2.20
CA ILE A 355 -5.74 16.73 -1.06
C ILE A 355 -4.34 16.25 -1.42
N GLN A 356 -4.19 15.40 -2.44
CA GLN A 356 -2.88 15.02 -2.95
C GLN A 356 -2.07 16.26 -3.38
N SER A 357 -2.73 17.25 -4.00
CA SER A 357 -2.11 18.52 -4.37
C SER A 357 -1.82 19.40 -3.15
N ALA A 358 -2.70 19.41 -2.15
CA ALA A 358 -2.46 20.11 -0.89
C ALA A 358 -1.22 19.55 -0.16
N TRP A 359 -1.07 18.23 -0.12
CA TRP A 359 0.13 17.59 0.44
C TRP A 359 1.40 17.96 -0.30
N SER A 360 1.35 18.23 -1.61
CA SER A 360 2.53 18.70 -2.35
C SER A 360 3.06 20.04 -1.81
N VAL A 361 2.17 20.94 -1.38
CA VAL A 361 2.52 22.24 -0.77
C VAL A 361 3.20 22.01 0.57
N VAL A 362 2.60 21.19 1.43
CA VAL A 362 3.18 20.84 2.74
C VAL A 362 4.55 20.19 2.56
N ASN A 363 4.68 19.25 1.64
CA ASN A 363 5.93 18.55 1.36
C ASN A 363 7.01 19.50 0.82
N ASN A 364 6.66 20.51 0.02
CA ASN A 364 7.61 21.50 -0.46
C ASN A 364 8.07 22.46 0.65
N HIS A 365 7.16 22.87 1.53
CA HIS A 365 7.52 23.61 2.75
C HIS A 365 8.48 22.81 3.63
N MET A 366 8.14 21.55 3.88
CA MET A 366 8.98 20.61 4.63
C MET A 366 10.39 20.52 4.01
N LYS A 367 10.50 20.36 2.68
CA LYS A 367 11.82 20.28 2.01
C LYS A 367 12.66 21.54 2.18
N THR A 368 12.03 22.70 2.14
CA THR A 368 12.73 23.99 2.20
C THR A 368 13.25 24.28 3.62
N ASN A 369 12.60 23.73 4.65
CA ASN A 369 12.86 24.09 6.05
C ASN A 369 13.43 22.96 6.94
N ASN A 370 13.43 21.70 6.50
CA ASN A 370 13.88 20.54 7.31
C ASN A 370 15.40 20.32 7.36
N SER A 371 16.21 21.37 7.26
CA SER A 371 17.66 21.21 7.00
C SER A 371 18.47 20.48 8.09
N THR A 372 17.98 20.29 9.33
CA THR A 372 18.83 19.73 10.41
C THR A 372 18.13 19.04 11.59
N SER A 373 16.82 19.14 11.79
CA SER A 373 16.19 18.59 13.02
C SER A 373 15.89 17.09 12.91
N SER A 374 16.40 16.30 13.85
CA SER A 374 15.99 14.92 14.10
C SER A 374 14.90 14.80 15.18
N ASN A 375 14.43 15.93 15.73
CA ASN A 375 13.40 15.98 16.76
C ASN A 375 12.01 15.87 16.12
N LEU A 376 11.18 14.98 16.66
CA LEU A 376 9.82 14.77 16.14
C LEU A 376 8.88 15.94 16.37
N ASP A 377 9.04 16.68 17.48
CA ASP A 377 8.12 17.77 17.78
C ASP A 377 8.37 18.96 16.86
N ASP A 378 9.63 19.24 16.51
CA ASP A 378 9.98 20.22 15.48
C ASP A 378 9.39 19.83 14.12
N ILE A 379 9.44 18.54 13.77
CA ILE A 379 8.90 18.03 12.51
C ILE A 379 7.38 18.13 12.49
N ARG A 380 6.71 17.80 13.60
CA ARG A 380 5.26 18.02 13.74
C ARG A 380 4.93 19.50 13.58
N GLN A 381 5.73 20.39 14.15
CA GLN A 381 5.53 21.83 14.01
C GLN A 381 5.67 22.28 12.54
N LEU A 382 6.69 21.79 11.83
CA LEU A 382 6.88 22.08 10.41
C LEU A 382 5.74 21.53 9.53
N ILE A 383 5.18 20.36 9.85
CA ILE A 383 3.99 19.85 9.16
C ILE A 383 2.80 20.80 9.41
N ASN A 384 2.58 21.22 10.67
CA ASN A 384 1.52 22.16 11.00
C ASN A 384 1.68 23.50 10.26
N ASP A 385 2.90 24.03 10.18
CA ASP A 385 3.18 25.27 9.47
C ASP A 385 2.98 25.11 7.96
N GLY A 386 3.38 23.97 7.38
CA GLY A 386 3.08 23.64 5.99
C GLY A 386 1.58 23.51 5.70
N VAL A 387 0.81 22.92 6.62
CA VAL A 387 -0.66 22.83 6.51
C VAL A 387 -1.30 24.22 6.52
N ARG A 388 -0.80 25.15 7.35
CA ARG A 388 -1.27 26.54 7.41
C ARG A 388 -1.01 27.33 6.13
N LEU A 389 -0.04 26.93 5.31
CA LEU A 389 0.21 27.56 4.00
C LEU A 389 -0.84 27.20 2.96
N VAL A 390 -1.58 26.10 3.15
CA VAL A 390 -2.66 25.72 2.23
C VAL A 390 -3.89 26.56 2.54
N THR A 391 -4.06 27.63 1.76
CA THR A 391 -5.20 28.55 1.92
C THR A 391 -6.50 27.94 1.37
N PRO A 392 -7.68 28.46 1.79
CA PRO A 392 -8.95 28.08 1.19
C PRO A 392 -8.98 28.27 -0.34
N ASP A 393 -8.41 29.35 -0.87
CA ASP A 393 -8.35 29.61 -2.32
C ASP A 393 -7.51 28.55 -3.06
N MET A 394 -6.39 28.13 -2.48
CA MET A 394 -5.59 27.03 -3.04
C MET A 394 -6.38 25.73 -3.05
N MET A 395 -7.08 25.43 -1.95
CA MET A 395 -7.88 24.22 -1.83
C MET A 395 -9.06 24.21 -2.82
N ALA A 396 -9.75 25.33 -2.99
CA ALA A 396 -10.80 25.49 -3.99
C ALA A 396 -10.25 25.25 -5.41
N ASN A 397 -9.10 25.82 -5.74
CA ASN A 397 -8.44 25.59 -7.03
C ASN A 397 -8.05 24.12 -7.25
N PHE A 398 -7.59 23.41 -6.21
CA PHE A 398 -7.31 21.98 -6.32
C PHE A 398 -8.58 21.16 -6.56
N VAL A 399 -9.68 21.50 -5.87
CA VAL A 399 -10.98 20.87 -6.10
C VAL A 399 -11.46 21.12 -7.54
N ASP A 400 -11.35 22.34 -8.04
CA ASP A 400 -11.71 22.67 -9.43
C ASP A 400 -10.89 21.88 -10.45
N HIS A 401 -9.61 21.63 -10.15
CA HIS A 401 -8.77 20.77 -10.99
C HIS A 401 -9.30 19.33 -11.00
N SER A 402 -9.60 18.74 -9.83
CA SER A 402 -10.18 17.39 -9.76
C SER A 402 -11.53 17.31 -10.49
N VAL A 403 -12.38 18.34 -10.41
CA VAL A 403 -13.65 18.40 -11.18
C VAL A 403 -13.41 18.39 -12.69
N LYS A 404 -12.34 19.05 -13.17
CA LYS A 404 -11.96 18.96 -14.59
C LYS A 404 -11.51 17.56 -14.98
N GLU A 405 -10.74 16.88 -14.13
CA GLU A 405 -10.35 15.49 -14.36
C GLU A 405 -11.55 14.53 -14.34
N GLU A 406 -12.53 14.76 -13.45
CA GLU A 406 -13.79 14.02 -13.44
C GLU A 406 -14.54 14.13 -14.78
N ASN A 407 -14.61 15.34 -15.36
CA ASN A 407 -15.27 15.55 -16.64
C ASN A 407 -14.51 14.88 -17.79
N LYS A 408 -13.17 14.98 -17.82
CA LYS A 408 -12.37 14.23 -18.80
C LYS A 408 -12.64 12.73 -18.72
N LEU A 409 -12.63 12.18 -17.51
CA LEU A 409 -12.87 10.76 -17.29
C LEU A 409 -14.30 10.33 -17.66
N TRP A 410 -15.28 11.22 -17.49
CA TRP A 410 -16.64 10.99 -17.96
C TRP A 410 -16.70 10.84 -19.48
N ASP A 411 -16.05 11.75 -20.20
CA ASP A 411 -16.03 11.78 -21.66
C ASP A 411 -15.19 10.63 -22.25
N LEU A 412 -14.09 10.27 -21.57
CA LEU A 412 -13.20 9.19 -21.96
C LEU A 412 -13.96 7.88 -22.20
N ASP A 413 -14.88 7.52 -21.29
CA ASP A 413 -15.62 6.26 -21.39
C ASP A 413 -16.49 6.22 -22.65
N PHE A 414 -17.13 7.34 -23.03
CA PHE A 414 -17.88 7.44 -24.27
C PHE A 414 -16.98 7.37 -25.50
N ILE A 415 -15.86 8.10 -25.50
CA ILE A 415 -14.89 8.10 -26.61
C ILE A 415 -14.36 6.69 -26.86
N VAL A 416 -14.06 5.93 -25.80
CA VAL A 416 -13.58 4.55 -25.92
C VAL A 416 -14.67 3.67 -26.54
N ASP A 417 -15.91 3.74 -26.05
CA ASP A 417 -17.01 2.93 -26.58
C ASP A 417 -17.31 3.28 -28.05
N ASP A 418 -17.46 4.57 -28.38
CA ASP A 418 -17.74 5.05 -29.74
C ASP A 418 -16.65 4.62 -30.72
N LEU A 419 -15.37 4.81 -30.39
CA LEU A 419 -14.25 4.42 -31.26
C LEU A 419 -14.22 2.90 -31.48
N LEU A 420 -14.49 2.13 -30.43
CA LEU A 420 -14.52 0.67 -30.56
C LEU A 420 -15.71 0.21 -31.41
N GLU A 421 -16.85 0.91 -31.40
CA GLU A 421 -17.98 0.60 -32.29
C GLU A 421 -17.73 1.04 -33.74
N GLU A 422 -17.23 2.25 -33.97
CA GLU A 422 -16.95 2.81 -35.31
C GLU A 422 -16.01 1.90 -36.11
N VAL A 423 -14.89 1.47 -35.52
CA VAL A 423 -13.93 0.61 -36.21
C VAL A 423 -14.53 -0.80 -36.48
N VAL A 424 -15.59 -1.23 -35.77
CA VAL A 424 -16.32 -2.47 -36.11
C VAL A 424 -17.06 -2.23 -37.41
N THR A 425 -17.79 -1.11 -37.52
CA THR A 425 -18.59 -0.79 -38.70
C THR A 425 -17.74 -0.64 -39.97
N GLU A 426 -16.57 -0.01 -39.88
CA GLU A 426 -15.61 0.10 -40.99
C GLU A 426 -15.04 -1.26 -41.40
N SER A 427 -14.69 -2.11 -40.43
CA SER A 427 -14.17 -3.45 -40.74
C SER A 427 -15.22 -4.36 -41.39
N ASN A 428 -16.48 -4.28 -40.94
CA ASN A 428 -17.58 -5.03 -41.53
C ASN A 428 -17.93 -4.52 -42.92
N THR A 429 -17.98 -3.20 -43.13
CA THR A 429 -18.23 -2.62 -44.46
C THR A 429 -17.12 -2.98 -45.44
N ALA A 430 -15.84 -2.93 -45.05
CA ALA A 430 -14.72 -3.36 -45.89
C ALA A 430 -14.78 -4.86 -46.25
N VAL A 431 -15.17 -5.73 -45.31
CA VAL A 431 -15.40 -7.17 -45.59
C VAL A 431 -16.60 -7.35 -46.53
N THR A 432 -17.67 -6.58 -46.36
CA THR A 432 -18.87 -6.67 -47.21
C THR A 432 -18.58 -6.20 -48.63
N VAL A 433 -17.83 -5.10 -48.80
CA VAL A 433 -17.37 -4.61 -50.11
C VAL A 433 -16.50 -5.65 -50.80
N ASN A 434 -15.54 -6.26 -50.09
CA ASN A 434 -14.68 -7.31 -50.66
C ASN A 434 -15.45 -8.59 -51.06
N LEU A 435 -16.53 -8.94 -50.34
CA LEU A 435 -17.39 -10.07 -50.69
C LEU A 435 -18.29 -9.76 -51.90
N VAL A 436 -18.72 -8.51 -52.07
CA VAL A 436 -19.52 -8.08 -53.22
C VAL A 436 -18.67 -7.93 -54.48
N THR A 437 -17.39 -7.53 -54.36
CA THR A 437 -16.47 -7.43 -55.50
C THR A 437 -15.82 -8.75 -55.93
N SER A 438 -16.03 -9.85 -55.19
CA SER A 438 -15.46 -11.18 -55.49
C SER A 438 -16.35 -12.06 -56.38
N ASN A 439 -17.49 -11.55 -56.87
CA ASN A 439 -18.42 -12.30 -57.73
C ASN A 439 -18.51 -11.70 -59.15
N TYR A 440 -17.37 -11.52 -59.82
CA TYR A 440 -17.31 -11.32 -61.27
C TYR A 440 -16.17 -12.11 -61.89
#